data_AF-A0A7C2VRI7-F1
#
_entry.id   AF-A0A7C2VRI7-F1
#
_cell.length_a   1.000
_cell.length_b   1.000
_cell.length_c   1.000
_cell.angle_alpha   90.00
_cell.angle_beta   90.00
_cell.angle_gamma   90.00
#
_symmetry.space_group_name_H-M   'P 1'
#
loop_
_entity.id
_entity.type
_entity.pdbx_description
1 polymer ?
#
loop_
_entity_poly.entity_id
_entity_poly.type
_entity_poly.pdbx_seq_one_letter_code
_entity_poly.pdbx_strand_id
1 'polypeptide(L)' 'PYRRKNGEWIQFEDNAVAIVSPEGDPKGSEIRGPIAREAAERWPRIAGIASIIV' A
#
# COMPACT_ATOMS: atom_id res chain seq x y z
N PRO A 1 -8.98 1.02 11.57
CA PRO A 1 -9.64 2.06 10.74
C PRO A 1 -8.79 3.34 10.73
N TYR A 2 -8.62 3.98 9.57
CA TYR A 2 -7.82 5.20 9.37
C TYR A 2 -8.71 6.31 8.83
N ARG A 3 -8.53 7.55 9.32
CA ARG A 3 -9.30 8.71 8.86
C ARG A 3 -8.49 9.51 7.85
N ARG A 4 -9.02 9.63 6.64
CA ARG A 4 -8.45 10.44 5.55
C ARG A 4 -8.65 11.92 5.79
N LYS A 5 -7.83 12.76 5.12
CA LYS A 5 -7.93 14.23 5.19
C LYS A 5 -9.28 14.78 4.70
N ASN A 6 -9.93 14.07 3.78
CA ASN A 6 -11.27 14.42 3.29
C ASN A 6 -12.40 14.03 4.27
N GLY A 7 -12.07 13.43 5.42
CA GLY A 7 -13.01 13.05 6.47
C GLY A 7 -13.53 11.61 6.37
N GLU A 8 -13.27 10.91 5.27
CA GLU A 8 -13.65 9.51 5.09
C GLU A 8 -12.85 8.58 6.01
N TRP A 9 -13.45 7.46 6.37
CA TRP A 9 -12.81 6.40 7.13
C TRP A 9 -12.58 5.19 6.23
N ILE A 10 -11.39 4.63 6.27
CA ILE A 10 -11.00 3.44 5.51
C ILE A 10 -10.51 2.34 6.44
N GLN A 11 -10.84 1.10 6.10
CA GLN A 11 -10.34 -0.10 6.76
C GLN A 11 -10.30 -1.24 5.73
N PHE A 12 -9.27 -2.07 5.82
CA PHE A 12 -9.15 -3.30 5.04
C PHE A 12 -9.72 -4.48 5.82
N GLU A 13 -10.06 -5.55 5.09
CA GLU A 13 -10.54 -6.80 5.68
C GLU A 13 -9.46 -7.42 6.58
N ASP A 14 -8.21 -7.41 6.12
CA ASP A 14 -7.05 -8.00 6.77
C ASP A 14 -5.91 -7.00 6.97
N ASN A 15 -4.90 -7.44 7.73
CA ASN A 15 -3.66 -6.68 7.91
C ASN A 15 -2.55 -7.35 7.10
N ALA A 16 -1.91 -6.59 6.22
CA ALA A 16 -0.84 -7.06 5.35
C ALA A 16 0.40 -6.17 5.42
N VAL A 17 1.56 -6.73 5.07
CA VAL A 17 2.85 -6.00 5.00
C VAL A 17 3.63 -6.42 3.75
N ALA A 18 4.33 -5.47 3.14
CA ALA A 18 5.26 -5.71 2.05
C ALA A 18 6.70 -5.64 2.55
N ILE A 19 7.54 -6.62 2.15
CA ILE A 19 8.94 -6.66 2.53
C ILE A 19 9.75 -5.81 1.56
N VAL A 20 10.50 -4.85 2.11
CA VAL A 20 11.38 -3.95 1.36
C VAL A 20 12.84 -4.08 1.80
N SER A 21 13.77 -3.70 0.93
CA SER A 21 15.17 -3.49 1.29
C SER A 21 15.34 -2.18 2.08
N PRO A 22 16.49 -1.96 2.75
CA PRO A 22 16.81 -0.68 3.39
C PRO A 22 16.74 0.53 2.45
N GLU A 23 16.97 0.32 1.15
CA GLU A 23 16.91 1.33 0.09
C GLU A 23 15.47 1.59 -0.40
N GLY A 24 14.48 0.86 0.13
CA GLY A 24 13.07 1.01 -0.20
C GLY A 24 12.61 0.18 -1.41
N ASP A 25 13.43 -0.77 -1.85
CA ASP A 25 13.10 -1.65 -2.97
C ASP A 25 12.23 -2.83 -2.57
N PRO A 26 11.16 -3.15 -3.32
CA PRO A 26 10.38 -4.37 -3.07
C PRO A 26 11.25 -5.61 -3.23
N LYS A 27 11.23 -6.51 -2.24
CA LYS A 27 11.82 -7.84 -2.39
C LYS A 27 10.94 -8.80 -3.19
N GLY A 28 9.65 -8.49 -3.34
CA GLY A 28 8.68 -9.27 -4.12
C GLY A 28 8.45 -8.70 -5.52
N SER A 29 7.81 -9.49 -6.37
CA SER A 29 7.49 -9.11 -7.75
C SER A 29 6.08 -8.52 -7.94
N GLU A 30 5.15 -8.82 -7.02
CA GLU A 30 3.74 -8.41 -7.11
C GLU A 30 3.12 -8.28 -5.71
N ILE A 31 2.18 -7.35 -5.54
CA ILE A 31 1.34 -7.24 -4.35
C ILE A 31 -0.01 -7.93 -4.58
N ARG A 32 -0.36 -8.84 -3.68
CA ARG A 32 -1.67 -9.51 -3.69
C ARG A 32 -2.67 -8.67 -2.89
N GLY A 33 -3.71 -8.22 -3.57
CA GLY A 33 -4.78 -7.42 -2.96
C GLY A 33 -4.58 -5.92 -3.08
N PRO A 34 -5.53 -5.13 -2.54
CA PRO A 34 -5.52 -3.69 -2.63
C PRO A 34 -4.50 -3.04 -1.69
N ILE A 35 -3.89 -1.94 -2.12
CA ILE A 35 -3.06 -1.08 -1.28
C ILE A 35 -3.76 0.25 -1.00
N ALA A 36 -3.52 0.82 0.19
CA ALA A 36 -3.99 2.17 0.50
C ALA A 36 -3.27 3.22 -0.37
N ARG A 37 -4.01 4.21 -0.86
CA ARG A 37 -3.46 5.36 -1.60
C ARG A 37 -2.33 6.06 -0.85
N GLU A 38 -2.46 6.17 0.46
CA GLU A 38 -1.44 6.76 1.33
C GLU A 38 -0.12 5.97 1.32
N ALA A 39 -0.19 4.64 1.16
CA ALA A 39 0.99 3.80 1.00
C ALA A 39 1.57 3.95 -0.41
N ALA A 40 0.71 4.00 -1.44
CA ALA A 40 1.12 4.17 -2.83
C ALA A 40 1.85 5.50 -3.09
N GLU A 41 1.32 6.61 -2.56
CA GLU A 41 1.92 7.95 -2.68
C GLU A 41 3.32 8.00 -2.05
N ARG A 42 3.49 7.26 -0.96
CA ARG A 42 4.68 7.33 -0.14
C ARG A 42 5.76 6.38 -0.74
N TRP A 43 5.36 5.21 -1.29
CA TRP A 43 6.22 4.08 -1.74
C TRP A 43 5.96 3.82 -3.25
N PRO A 44 6.49 4.65 -4.18
CA PRO A 44 6.15 4.54 -5.61
C PRO A 44 6.52 3.20 -6.26
N ARG A 45 7.62 2.57 -5.83
CA ARG A 45 8.04 1.26 -6.35
C ARG A 45 7.07 0.14 -5.97
N ILE A 46 6.43 0.24 -4.80
CA ILE A 46 5.37 -0.69 -4.37
C ILE A 46 4.09 -0.42 -5.16
N ALA A 47 3.74 0.85 -5.39
CA ALA A 47 2.59 1.21 -6.19
C ALA A 47 2.66 0.65 -7.62
N GLY A 48 3.87 0.62 -8.21
CA GLY A 48 4.09 0.08 -9.55
C GLY A 48 3.83 -1.42 -9.71
N ILE A 49 3.86 -2.19 -8.62
CA ILE A 49 3.64 -3.65 -8.63
C ILE A 49 2.30 -4.04 -7.97
N ALA A 50 1.44 -3.07 -7.67
CA ALA A 50 0.13 -3.28 -7.10
C ALA A 50 -0.96 -3.23 -8.17
N SER A 51 -1.90 -4.17 -8.14
CA SER A 51 -2.99 -4.24 -9.11
C SER A 51 -4.15 -3.29 -8.78
N ILE A 52 -4.35 -2.97 -7.50
CA ILE A 52 -5.49 -2.17 -7.00
C ILE A 52 -4.99 -1.18 -5.94
N ILE A 53 -5.40 0.09 -6.08
CA ILE A 53 -5.12 1.16 -5.13
C ILE A 53 -6.45 1.76 -4.67
N VAL A 54 -6.65 1.90 -3.35
CA VAL A 54 -7.89 2.36 -2.70
C VAL A 54 -7.63 3.58 -1.83
#